data_AF-A0A7S3YAM7-F1
#
_entry.id   AF-A0A7S3YAM7-F1
#
_cell.length_a   1.000
_cell.length_b   1.000
_cell.length_c   1.000
_cell.angle_alpha   90.00
_cell.angle_beta   90.00
_cell.angle_gamma   90.00
#
_symmetry.space_group_name_H-M   'P 1'
#
loop_
_entity.id
_entity.type
_entity.pdbx_description
1 polymer ?
#
loop_
_entity_poly.entity_id
_entity_poly.type
_entity_poly.pdbx_seq_one_letter_code
_entity_poly.pdbx_strand_id
1 'polypeptide(L)'
;HAKISDFEFCIKTQAAAIRDFRPDVIIGRSQGGPTIMQLIKRKYWAGPSVLCCPAVYPGIDDFDLDKGLPFVILSGTDDEQVPYARLIKFCERNQKRLGSDSFRWHTIVDR
;
A
#
# COMPACT_ATOMS: atom_id res chain seq x y z
N HIS A 1 -0.27 -0.61 -25.39
CA HIS A 1 -1.59 -0.97 -24.85
C HIS A 1 -1.55 -2.35 -24.17
N ALA A 2 -0.93 -2.47 -23.00
CA ALA A 2 -0.95 -3.68 -22.17
C ALA A 2 -1.08 -3.19 -20.72
N LYS A 3 -2.30 -2.92 -20.22
CA LYS A 3 -2.40 -2.14 -18.97
C LYS A 3 -3.52 -2.48 -17.99
N ILE A 4 -4.62 -3.11 -18.39
CA ILE A 4 -5.67 -3.52 -17.42
C ILE A 4 -5.66 -5.04 -17.22
N SER A 5 -5.46 -5.82 -18.29
CA SER A 5 -5.41 -7.30 -18.20
C SER A 5 -4.32 -7.80 -17.25
N ASP A 6 -3.12 -7.22 -17.32
CA ASP A 6 -1.94 -7.77 -16.64
C ASP A 6 -1.94 -7.37 -15.16
N PHE A 7 -2.42 -6.18 -14.85
CA PHE A 7 -2.60 -5.74 -13.47
C PHE A 7 -3.73 -6.50 -12.79
N GLU A 8 -4.88 -6.65 -13.45
CA GLU A 8 -5.98 -7.48 -12.94
C GLU A 8 -5.57 -8.94 -12.74
N PHE A 9 -4.79 -9.49 -13.67
CA PHE A 9 -4.21 -10.81 -13.53
C PHE A 9 -3.29 -10.89 -12.31
N CYS A 10 -2.39 -9.91 -12.13
CA CYS A 10 -1.54 -9.83 -10.96
C CYS A 10 -2.35 -9.83 -9.65
N ILE A 11 -3.39 -8.98 -9.54
CA ILE A 11 -4.26 -8.94 -8.35
C ILE A 11 -4.90 -10.29 -8.07
N LYS A 12 -5.44 -10.97 -9.09
CA LYS A 12 -6.05 -12.29 -8.93
C LYS A 12 -5.04 -13.36 -8.52
N THR A 13 -3.85 -13.34 -9.10
CA THR A 13 -2.76 -14.26 -8.73
C THR A 13 -2.34 -14.05 -7.28
N GLN A 14 -2.15 -12.79 -6.85
CA GLN A 14 -1.77 -12.50 -5.46
C GLN A 14 -2.90 -12.84 -4.48
N ALA A 15 -4.17 -12.60 -4.84
CA ALA A 15 -5.31 -12.98 -4.01
C ALA A 15 -5.39 -14.50 -3.81
N ALA A 16 -5.13 -15.29 -4.86
CA ALA A 16 -5.04 -16.75 -4.74
C ALA A 16 -3.87 -17.17 -3.83
N ALA A 17 -2.69 -16.57 -4.01
CA ALA A 17 -1.52 -16.85 -3.18
C ALA A 17 -1.77 -16.52 -1.69
N ILE A 18 -2.43 -15.40 -1.38
CA ILE A 18 -2.81 -15.03 0.00
C ILE A 18 -3.74 -16.07 0.61
N ARG A 19 -4.76 -16.51 -0.13
CA ARG A 19 -5.71 -17.53 0.36
C ARG A 19 -5.00 -18.86 0.64
N ASP A 20 -4.09 -19.26 -0.22
CA ASP A 20 -3.46 -20.58 -0.16
C ASP A 20 -2.32 -20.62 0.87
N PHE A 21 -1.47 -19.58 0.91
CA PHE A 21 -0.35 -19.48 1.86
C PHE A 21 -0.79 -19.02 3.26
N ARG A 22 -1.86 -18.21 3.34
CA ARG A 22 -2.37 -17.59 4.58
C ARG A 22 -1.27 -16.82 5.35
N PRO A 23 -0.65 -15.80 4.73
CA PRO A 23 0.36 -15.00 5.42
C PRO A 23 -0.23 -14.26 6.61
N ASP A 24 0.57 -14.03 7.64
CA ASP A 24 0.24 -13.12 8.74
C ASP A 24 0.48 -11.65 8.37
N VAL A 25 1.40 -11.40 7.44
CA VAL A 25 1.80 -10.06 6.99
C VAL A 25 2.09 -10.09 5.50
N ILE A 26 1.70 -9.04 4.77
CA ILE A 26 2.13 -8.85 3.38
C ILE A 26 3.03 -7.63 3.25
N ILE A 27 4.06 -7.75 2.40
CA ILE A 27 5.07 -6.72 2.18
C ILE A 27 5.13 -6.39 0.70
N GLY A 28 5.04 -5.10 0.36
CA GLY A 28 5.11 -4.62 -1.02
C GLY A 28 6.12 -3.51 -1.17
N ARG A 29 6.93 -3.58 -2.22
CA ARG A 29 7.90 -2.55 -2.58
C ARG A 29 7.50 -1.86 -3.88
N SER A 30 7.60 -0.53 -3.97
CA SER A 30 7.34 0.21 -5.21
C SER A 30 5.97 -0.16 -5.83
N GLN A 31 5.92 -0.85 -6.98
CA GLN A 31 4.68 -1.35 -7.60
C GLN A 31 3.90 -2.38 -6.76
N GLY A 32 4.54 -2.97 -5.75
CA GLY A 32 3.84 -3.74 -4.72
C GLY A 32 2.87 -2.90 -3.88
N GLY A 33 3.10 -1.59 -3.77
CA GLY A 33 2.20 -0.66 -3.07
C GLY A 33 0.78 -0.66 -3.63
N PRO A 34 0.59 -0.27 -4.90
CA PRO A 34 -0.72 -0.31 -5.57
C PRO A 34 -1.33 -1.71 -5.58
N THR A 35 -0.50 -2.75 -5.72
CA THR A 35 -0.97 -4.14 -5.67
C THR A 35 -1.62 -4.46 -4.32
N ILE A 36 -0.94 -4.17 -3.20
CA ILE A 36 -1.46 -4.36 -1.84
C ILE A 36 -2.69 -3.48 -1.59
N MET A 37 -2.63 -2.20 -1.98
CA MET A 37 -3.74 -1.26 -1.83
C MET A 37 -5.00 -1.77 -2.56
N GLN A 38 -4.87 -2.31 -3.77
CA GLN A 38 -6.01 -2.88 -4.48
C GLN A 38 -6.50 -4.21 -3.88
N LEU A 39 -5.61 -5.06 -3.35
CA LEU A 39 -6.01 -6.25 -2.61
C LEU A 39 -6.88 -5.89 -1.39
N ILE A 40 -6.51 -4.81 -0.67
CA ILE A 40 -7.29 -4.29 0.46
C ILE A 40 -8.61 -3.67 0.00
N LYS A 41 -8.57 -2.79 -1.00
CA LYS A 41 -9.76 -2.14 -1.56
C LYS A 41 -10.81 -3.17 -1.98
N ARG A 42 -10.37 -4.31 -2.53
CA ARG A 42 -11.21 -5.41 -3.02
C ARG A 42 -11.50 -6.49 -1.98
N LYS A 43 -11.07 -6.30 -0.73
CA LYS A 43 -11.30 -7.23 0.39
C LYS A 43 -10.66 -8.61 0.21
N TYR A 44 -9.62 -8.73 -0.61
CA TYR A 44 -8.79 -9.93 -0.68
C TYR A 44 -7.76 -9.99 0.45
N TRP A 45 -7.51 -8.86 1.11
CA TRP A 45 -6.66 -8.76 2.28
C TRP A 45 -7.22 -7.75 3.28
N ALA A 46 -7.13 -8.08 4.58
CA ALA A 46 -7.52 -7.20 5.68
C ALA A 46 -6.53 -7.29 6.86
N GLY A 47 -5.35 -7.88 6.64
CA GLY A 47 -4.34 -8.07 7.66
C GLY A 47 -3.25 -6.98 7.67
N PRO A 48 -2.23 -7.13 8.52
CA PRO A 48 -1.08 -6.24 8.58
C PRO A 48 -0.34 -6.10 7.25
N SER A 49 0.00 -4.87 6.87
CA SER A 49 0.72 -4.58 5.61
C SER A 49 1.93 -3.68 5.83
N VAL A 50 3.03 -3.99 5.16
CA VAL A 50 4.24 -3.15 5.11
C VAL A 50 4.48 -2.69 3.68
N LEU A 51 4.56 -1.38 3.48
CA LEU A 51 4.83 -0.76 2.19
C LEU A 51 6.20 -0.07 2.19
N CYS A 52 7.09 -0.49 1.28
CA CYS A 52 8.43 0.05 1.12
C CYS A 52 8.52 0.88 -0.17
N CYS A 53 8.70 2.19 -0.04
CA CYS A 53 8.67 3.18 -1.11
C CYS A 53 7.51 2.94 -2.09
N PRO A 54 6.24 2.88 -1.62
CA PRO A 54 5.14 2.44 -2.47
C PRO A 54 4.81 3.46 -3.54
N ALA A 55 4.69 3.02 -4.78
CA ALA A 55 4.07 3.85 -5.82
C ALA A 55 2.62 4.18 -5.39
N VAL A 56 2.18 5.41 -5.64
CA VAL A 56 0.80 5.85 -5.41
C VAL A 56 0.29 6.48 -6.69
N TYR A 57 -0.78 5.90 -7.26
CA TYR A 57 -1.38 6.34 -8.50
C TYR A 57 -2.70 7.09 -8.25
N PRO A 58 -2.75 8.42 -8.50
CA PRO A 58 -3.98 9.18 -8.42
C PRO A 58 -5.08 8.58 -9.31
N GLY A 59 -6.32 8.61 -8.83
CA GLY A 59 -7.50 8.00 -9.46
C GLY A 59 -7.66 6.49 -9.23
N ILE A 60 -6.56 5.78 -8.95
CA ILE A 60 -6.58 4.32 -8.72
C ILE A 60 -6.58 4.02 -7.22
N ASP A 61 -5.65 4.67 -6.50
CA ASP A 61 -5.37 4.46 -5.08
C ASP A 61 -6.07 5.49 -4.17
N ASP A 62 -6.94 6.32 -4.75
CA ASP A 62 -7.73 7.33 -4.05
C ASP A 62 -8.95 6.74 -3.33
N PHE A 63 -8.72 5.86 -2.35
CA PHE A 63 -9.76 5.27 -1.52
C PHE A 63 -9.45 5.42 -0.02
N ASP A 64 -10.49 5.24 0.78
CA ASP A 64 -10.39 5.24 2.23
C ASP A 64 -10.10 3.82 2.72
N LEU A 65 -9.08 3.67 3.56
CA LEU A 65 -8.79 2.40 4.24
C LEU A 65 -9.91 2.07 5.23
N ASP A 66 -10.14 0.78 5.47
CA ASP A 66 -10.98 0.38 6.59
C ASP A 66 -10.33 0.79 7.91
N LYS A 67 -11.16 1.12 8.90
CA LYS A 67 -10.68 1.51 10.23
C LYS A 67 -9.96 0.35 10.90
N GLY A 68 -8.78 0.61 11.46
CA GLY A 68 -8.05 -0.38 12.27
C GLY A 68 -7.20 -1.37 11.47
N LEU A 69 -7.01 -1.17 10.16
CA LEU A 69 -6.05 -1.95 9.38
C LEU A 69 -4.60 -1.61 9.79
N PRO A 70 -3.79 -2.58 10.24
CA PRO A 70 -2.41 -2.33 10.61
C PRO A 70 -1.56 -2.05 9.36
N PHE A 71 -0.89 -0.90 9.35
CA PHE A 71 -0.08 -0.44 8.21
C PHE A 71 1.25 0.15 8.68
N VAL A 72 2.32 -0.23 8.00
CA VAL A 72 3.62 0.45 8.08
C VAL A 72 3.99 0.94 6.69
N ILE A 73 4.38 2.20 6.58
CA ILE A 73 4.83 2.81 5.33
C ILE A 73 6.23 3.35 5.55
N LEU A 74 7.17 2.88 4.73
CA LEU A 74 8.57 3.28 4.72
C LEU A 74 8.83 3.99 3.39
N SER A 75 9.41 5.20 3.41
CA SER A 75 9.79 5.91 2.19
C SER A 75 10.94 6.87 2.47
N GLY A 76 11.82 7.06 1.49
CA GLY A 76 12.74 8.20 1.49
C GLY A 76 12.02 9.49 1.12
N THR A 77 12.46 10.61 1.68
CA THR A 77 12.00 11.96 1.29
C THR A 77 12.47 12.36 -0.09
N ASP A 78 13.63 11.87 -0.49
CA ASP A 78 14.32 12.18 -1.74
C ASP A 78 14.16 11.07 -2.79
N ASP A 79 13.07 10.28 -2.68
CA ASP A 79 12.74 9.28 -3.70
C ASP A 79 12.33 9.97 -5.00
N GLU A 80 13.23 9.99 -5.98
CA GLU A 80 12.99 10.58 -7.30
C GLU A 80 12.06 9.73 -8.19
N GLN A 81 11.87 8.44 -7.87
CA GLN A 81 11.03 7.55 -8.67
C GLN A 81 9.56 7.64 -8.25
N VAL A 82 9.31 7.74 -6.95
CA VAL A 82 7.97 7.86 -6.38
C VAL A 82 7.86 9.21 -5.69
N PRO A 83 7.11 10.18 -6.26
CA PRO A 83 6.99 11.49 -5.66
C PRO A 83 6.44 11.42 -4.23
N TYR A 84 7.27 11.78 -3.25
CA TYR A 84 6.94 11.74 -1.81
C TYR A 84 5.63 12.46 -1.47
N ALA A 85 5.35 13.58 -2.13
CA ALA A 85 4.11 14.34 -1.97
C ALA A 85 2.84 13.52 -2.25
N ARG A 86 2.88 12.51 -3.13
CA ARG A 86 1.73 11.63 -3.40
C ARG A 86 1.48 10.69 -2.23
N LEU A 87 2.55 10.18 -1.63
CA LEU A 87 2.47 9.33 -0.46
C LEU A 87 1.89 10.10 0.74
N ILE A 88 2.35 11.32 0.96
CA ILE A 88 1.85 12.18 2.05
C ILE A 88 0.35 12.43 1.90
N LYS A 89 -0.14 12.76 0.71
CA LYS A 89 -1.59 12.93 0.46
C LYS A 89 -2.39 11.67 0.78
N PHE A 90 -1.87 10.49 0.44
CA PHE A 90 -2.50 9.22 0.80
C PHE A 90 -2.55 9.01 2.31
N CYS A 91 -1.46 9.30 3.02
CA CYS A 91 -1.37 9.21 4.48
C CYS A 91 -2.32 10.19 5.18
N GLU A 92 -2.35 11.46 4.76
CA GLU A 92 -3.23 12.50 5.31
C GLU A 92 -4.71 12.12 5.18
N ARG A 93 -5.11 11.63 4.00
CA ARG A 93 -6.47 11.14 3.75
C ARG A 93 -6.89 10.01 4.71
N ASN A 94 -5.94 9.14 5.03
CA ASN A 94 -6.18 7.94 5.83
C ASN A 94 -5.76 8.08 7.30
N GLN A 95 -5.30 9.25 7.73
CA GLN A 95 -4.72 9.47 9.05
C GLN A 95 -5.65 9.03 10.20
N LYS A 96 -6.95 9.37 10.12
CA LYS A 96 -7.94 9.01 11.14
C LYS A 96 -8.26 7.52 11.20
N ARG A 97 -7.89 6.76 10.16
CA ARG A 97 -8.24 5.34 9.96
C ARG A 97 -7.07 4.41 10.26
N LEU A 98 -5.86 4.87 10.00
CA LEU A 98 -4.62 4.22 10.39
C LEU A 98 -4.53 4.11 11.92
N GLY A 99 -5.03 5.12 12.65
CA GLY A 99 -5.06 5.16 14.12
C GLY A 99 -4.07 6.18 14.68
N SER A 100 -4.30 6.64 15.91
CA SER A 100 -3.32 7.47 16.64
C SER A 100 -2.11 6.66 17.10
N ASP A 101 -2.33 5.36 17.35
CA ASP A 101 -1.37 4.44 18.00
C ASP A 101 -0.67 3.51 16.99
N SER A 102 -1.11 3.53 15.73
CA SER A 102 -0.36 2.95 14.61
C SER A 102 0.89 3.79 14.38
N PHE A 103 1.93 3.43 15.14
CA PHE A 103 3.32 3.86 15.08
C PHE A 103 3.67 4.72 13.86
N ARG A 104 3.77 6.04 14.10
CA ARG A 104 4.48 6.97 13.21
C ARG A 104 5.98 6.63 13.24
N TRP A 105 6.44 5.74 12.37
CA TRP A 105 7.79 5.88 11.82
C TRP A 105 7.65 6.47 10.43
N HIS A 106 7.65 7.80 10.36
CA HIS A 106 8.29 8.46 9.22
C HIS A 106 9.79 8.30 9.46
N THR A 107 10.36 7.12 9.21
CA THR A 107 11.82 7.04 9.13
C THR A 107 12.20 7.60 7.79
N ILE A 108 12.35 8.93 7.77
CA ILE A 108 13.11 9.65 6.76
C ILE A 108 14.54 9.11 6.89
N VAL A 109 14.91 8.20 5.99
CA VAL A 109 16.32 7.82 5.84
C VAL A 109 16.93 8.90 4.96
N ASP A 110 17.27 10.02 5.57
CA ASP A 110 18.15 11.02 4.96
C ASP A 110 19.56 10.44 4.93
N ARG A 111 20.28 10.61 3.82
CA ARG A 111 21.70 10.23 3.72
C ARG A 111 22.59 11.45 3.87
#